data_AF-B5D7Y1-F1
#
_entry.id   AF-B5D7Y1-F1
#
_cell.length_a   1.000
_cell.length_b   1.000
_cell.length_c   1.000
_cell.angle_alpha   90.00
_cell.angle_beta   90.00
_cell.angle_gamma   90.00
#
_symmetry.space_group_name_H-M   'P 1'
#
loop_
_entity.id
_entity.type
_entity.pdbx_description
1 polymer ?
#
loop_
_entity_poly.entity_id
_entity_poly.type
_entity_poly.pdbx_seq_one_letter_code
_entity_poly.pdbx_strand_id
1 'polypeptide(L)'
;VPLFRPEKCIAGTGLEGQAALDSGSVAIATQEGRIEYIDAVNITSSINGDTVRTESVIYQRSNTNTCTHQKPQVRQGECVKKGQILADGATTVGGELSLGKNVLVAYMPWEGYNFEDAILISERLVYEDIYTSFHIVRYRIEICMTSQGPERITREIPHLDAHSLRHLDENGLVMLGSWIETGDVLVGKLTPQTTEESLCTPEGRLLQTIFGIEVSTARESCLRAPIGGKGRVIDVRWINRVDDSGDNAETVHVYISQKRKIQVGDKVAGRHGNKGIISII
;
A
#
# COMPACT_ATOMS: atom_id res chain seq x y z
N VAL A 1 13.86 -2.81 0.56
CA VAL A 1 12.51 -2.19 0.57
C VAL A 1 12.68 -0.69 0.42
N PRO A 2 11.92 0.02 -0.42
CA PRO A 2 11.99 1.47 -0.52
C PRO A 2 11.64 2.14 0.80
N LEU A 3 12.56 2.97 1.31
CA LEU A 3 12.33 3.75 2.52
C LEU A 3 11.56 5.03 2.17
N PHE A 4 10.84 5.57 3.14
CA PHE A 4 10.13 6.86 2.98
C PHE A 4 11.10 8.01 2.64
N ARG A 5 12.30 7.96 3.24
CA ARG A 5 13.38 8.93 3.05
C ARG A 5 14.68 8.17 2.77
N PRO A 6 14.98 7.80 1.52
CA PRO A 6 16.27 7.23 1.17
C PRO A 6 17.39 8.27 1.31
N GLU A 7 18.65 7.82 1.31
CA GLU A 7 19.83 8.68 1.35
C GLU A 7 20.96 8.09 0.51
N LYS A 8 21.73 8.98 -0.14
CA LYS A 8 22.93 8.59 -0.88
C LYS A 8 23.93 7.92 0.06
N CYS A 9 24.53 6.82 -0.36
CA CYS A 9 25.56 6.17 0.46
C CYS A 9 26.80 7.05 0.59
N ILE A 10 27.39 7.11 1.80
CA ILE A 10 28.65 7.86 2.01
C ILE A 10 29.81 7.26 1.20
N ALA A 11 29.83 5.93 1.05
CA ALA A 11 30.84 5.23 0.25
C ALA A 11 30.16 4.51 -0.93
N GLY A 12 30.35 5.01 -2.15
CA GLY A 12 29.81 4.42 -3.38
C GLY A 12 30.83 3.63 -4.17
N THR A 13 30.37 2.96 -5.23
CA THR A 13 31.21 2.29 -6.24
C THR A 13 31.36 3.11 -7.52
N GLY A 14 30.52 4.12 -7.72
CA GLY A 14 30.43 4.94 -8.93
C GLY A 14 29.42 4.42 -9.96
N LEU A 15 28.88 3.21 -9.76
CA LEU A 15 27.85 2.63 -10.63
C LEU A 15 26.43 3.05 -10.24
N GLU A 16 26.25 3.68 -9.08
CA GLU A 16 24.94 4.02 -8.53
C GLU A 16 24.14 4.95 -9.43
N GLY A 17 24.79 5.90 -10.11
CA GLY A 17 24.14 6.80 -11.07
C GLY A 17 23.69 6.10 -12.34
N GLN A 18 24.57 5.29 -12.95
CA GLN A 18 24.24 4.53 -14.15
C GLN A 18 23.13 3.51 -13.88
N ALA A 19 23.23 2.77 -12.77
CA ALA A 19 22.23 1.78 -12.38
C ALA A 19 20.85 2.41 -12.12
N ALA A 20 20.80 3.59 -11.53
CA ALA A 20 19.54 4.31 -11.31
C ALA A 20 18.89 4.73 -12.63
N LEU A 21 19.66 5.27 -13.57
CA LEU A 21 19.17 5.69 -14.89
C LEU A 21 18.70 4.49 -15.72
N ASP A 22 19.51 3.43 -15.81
CA ASP A 22 19.20 2.24 -16.60
C ASP A 22 18.03 1.44 -16.02
N SER A 23 17.73 1.59 -14.71
CA SER A 23 16.59 0.94 -14.08
C SER A 23 15.23 1.44 -14.57
N GLY A 24 15.17 2.64 -15.19
CA GLY A 24 13.92 3.29 -15.58
C GLY A 24 13.04 3.74 -14.41
N SER A 25 13.54 3.70 -13.17
CA SER A 25 12.78 4.13 -11.98
C SER A 25 12.68 5.65 -11.86
N VAL A 26 13.61 6.37 -12.50
CA VAL A 26 13.78 7.82 -12.45
C VAL A 26 13.13 8.45 -13.67
N ALA A 27 12.47 9.60 -13.51
CA ALA A 27 11.94 10.35 -14.65
C ALA A 27 13.05 11.22 -15.24
N ILE A 28 13.32 11.06 -16.53
CA ILE A 28 14.35 11.80 -17.28
C ILE A 28 13.73 12.74 -18.31
N ALA A 29 14.43 13.84 -18.60
CA ALA A 29 14.05 14.78 -19.64
C ALA A 29 14.31 14.19 -21.02
N THR A 30 13.27 14.00 -21.83
CA THR A 30 13.38 13.49 -23.20
C THR A 30 13.99 14.50 -24.17
N GLN A 31 13.80 15.79 -23.88
CA GLN A 31 14.30 16.92 -24.64
C GLN A 31 14.92 17.96 -23.69
N GLU A 32 15.76 18.82 -24.24
CA GLU A 32 16.18 20.03 -23.53
C GLU A 32 15.04 21.04 -23.50
N GLY A 33 14.98 21.88 -22.47
CA GLY A 33 13.88 22.84 -22.35
C GLY A 33 13.88 23.54 -21.00
N ARG A 34 13.00 24.53 -20.86
CA ARG A 34 12.77 25.22 -19.59
C ARG A 34 11.54 24.63 -18.90
N ILE A 35 11.64 24.40 -17.60
CA ILE A 35 10.50 23.90 -16.82
C ILE A 35 9.48 25.02 -16.63
N GLU A 36 8.29 24.88 -17.21
CA GLU A 36 7.22 25.87 -17.08
C GLU A 36 6.34 25.60 -15.87
N TYR A 37 6.05 24.33 -15.62
CA TYR A 37 5.11 23.91 -14.59
C TYR A 37 5.57 22.61 -13.94
N ILE A 38 5.44 22.56 -12.61
CA ILE A 38 5.75 21.39 -11.81
C ILE A 38 4.58 21.16 -10.87
N ASP A 39 4.08 19.94 -10.89
CA ASP A 39 3.16 19.38 -9.93
C ASP A 39 3.70 18.02 -9.45
N ALA A 40 3.06 17.44 -8.44
CA ALA A 40 3.35 16.09 -7.99
C ALA A 40 3.11 15.05 -9.10
N VAL A 41 2.11 15.28 -9.95
CA VAL A 41 1.71 14.34 -11.03
C VAL A 41 2.40 14.70 -12.35
N ASN A 42 2.47 15.98 -12.69
CA ASN A 42 2.85 16.41 -14.04
C ASN A 42 3.99 17.41 -14.01
N ILE A 43 5.01 17.16 -14.82
CA ILE A 43 6.11 18.09 -15.08
C ILE A 43 6.01 18.52 -16.54
N THR A 44 5.89 19.83 -16.78
CA THR A 44 5.83 20.38 -18.14
C THR A 44 7.10 21.16 -18.42
N SER A 45 7.78 20.78 -19.49
CA SER A 45 8.94 21.49 -20.04
C SER A 45 8.58 22.10 -21.40
N SER A 46 9.11 23.27 -21.72
CA SER A 46 8.93 23.91 -23.02
C SER A 46 10.24 24.21 -23.71
N ILE A 47 10.24 24.07 -25.03
CA ILE A 47 11.32 24.52 -25.90
C ILE A 47 10.71 25.21 -27.12
N ASN A 48 11.04 26.50 -27.31
CA ASN A 48 10.61 27.28 -28.49
C ASN A 48 9.12 27.21 -28.84
N GLY A 49 8.23 26.98 -27.86
CA GLY A 49 6.78 26.88 -28.03
C GLY A 49 6.21 25.45 -27.99
N ASP A 50 7.05 24.42 -28.11
CA ASP A 50 6.63 23.02 -27.96
C ASP A 50 6.68 22.60 -26.49
N THR A 51 5.54 22.17 -25.94
CA THR A 51 5.42 21.71 -24.56
C THR A 51 5.45 20.19 -24.47
N VAL A 52 6.42 19.64 -23.74
CA VAL A 52 6.50 18.21 -23.41
C VAL A 52 6.03 18.00 -21.98
N ARG A 53 5.05 17.11 -21.82
CA ARG A 53 4.51 16.69 -20.51
C ARG A 53 5.12 15.35 -20.12
N THR A 54 5.60 15.27 -18.88
CA THR A 54 6.10 14.05 -18.26
C THR A 54 5.25 13.75 -17.03
N GLU A 55 4.57 12.61 -17.05
CA GLU A 55 3.78 12.12 -15.91
C GLU A 55 4.69 11.42 -14.91
N SER A 56 4.50 11.76 -13.64
CA SER A 56 5.19 11.20 -12.49
C SER A 56 4.30 10.16 -11.81
N VAL A 57 4.93 9.06 -11.39
CA VAL A 57 4.22 7.98 -10.69
C VAL A 57 4.00 8.36 -9.23
N ILE A 58 2.75 8.39 -8.77
CA ILE A 58 2.40 8.68 -7.37
C ILE A 58 1.77 7.46 -6.70
N TYR A 59 2.30 7.08 -5.53
CA TYR A 59 1.77 6.03 -4.64
C TYR A 59 1.30 4.76 -5.37
N GLN A 60 2.04 4.32 -6.38
CA GLN A 60 1.70 3.13 -7.13
C GLN A 60 2.18 1.88 -6.41
N ARG A 61 1.35 0.84 -6.42
CA ARG A 61 1.71 -0.47 -5.89
C ARG A 61 2.67 -1.20 -6.84
N SER A 62 3.78 -1.71 -6.30
CA SER A 62 4.62 -2.68 -7.00
C SER A 62 4.10 -4.11 -6.87
N ASN A 63 4.63 -5.04 -7.66
CA ASN A 63 4.29 -6.46 -7.58
C ASN A 63 4.61 -7.08 -6.21
N THR A 64 5.61 -6.55 -5.50
CA THR A 64 6.03 -6.97 -4.16
C THR A 64 5.40 -6.13 -3.04
N ASN A 65 4.30 -5.42 -3.34
CA ASN A 65 3.56 -4.57 -2.39
C ASN A 65 4.37 -3.42 -1.79
N THR A 66 5.43 -2.96 -2.45
CA THR A 66 6.15 -1.74 -2.08
C THR A 66 5.51 -0.52 -2.74
N CYS A 67 5.74 0.65 -2.16
CA CYS A 67 5.33 1.92 -2.74
C CYS A 67 6.34 2.40 -3.80
N THR A 68 5.86 2.64 -5.02
CA THR A 68 6.57 3.36 -6.07
C THR A 68 6.03 4.79 -6.11
N HIS A 69 6.90 5.75 -5.81
CA HIS A 69 6.56 7.17 -5.82
C HIS A 69 7.75 7.96 -6.35
N GLN A 70 7.48 8.78 -7.36
CA GLN A 70 8.44 9.70 -7.94
C GLN A 70 8.29 11.09 -7.32
N LYS A 71 9.42 11.71 -6.99
CA LYS A 71 9.50 13.03 -6.36
C LYS A 71 10.26 13.98 -7.30
N PRO A 72 9.60 15.00 -7.86
CA PRO A 72 10.27 16.03 -8.66
C PRO A 72 11.42 16.67 -7.89
N GLN A 73 12.59 16.81 -8.53
CA GLN A 73 13.78 17.47 -7.96
C GLN A 73 14.02 18.86 -8.57
N VAL A 74 13.54 19.08 -9.79
CA VAL A 74 13.73 20.34 -10.54
C VAL A 74 12.88 21.48 -9.96
N ARG A 75 13.29 22.72 -10.25
CA ARG A 75 12.53 23.93 -9.87
C ARG A 75 11.87 24.58 -11.08
N GLN A 76 10.80 25.31 -10.84
CA GLN A 76 10.09 26.03 -11.89
C GLN A 76 11.02 27.11 -12.49
N GLY A 77 11.09 27.18 -13.81
CA GLY A 77 11.94 28.10 -14.55
C GLY A 77 13.37 27.63 -14.78
N GLU A 78 13.78 26.46 -14.26
CA GLU A 78 15.09 25.85 -14.49
C GLU A 78 15.22 25.32 -15.93
N CYS A 79 16.40 25.44 -16.52
CA CYS A 79 16.70 24.87 -17.84
C CYS A 79 17.30 23.47 -17.66
N VAL A 80 16.65 22.47 -18.26
CA VAL A 80 17.08 21.07 -18.23
C VAL A 80 17.68 20.65 -19.56
N LYS A 81 18.69 19.79 -19.51
CA LYS A 81 19.28 19.15 -20.70
C LYS A 81 18.61 17.82 -20.98
N LYS A 82 18.66 17.37 -22.24
CA LYS A 82 18.25 16.02 -22.60
C LYS A 82 19.01 14.98 -21.77
N GLY A 83 18.27 14.06 -21.15
CA GLY A 83 18.80 13.02 -20.26
C GLY A 83 19.01 13.47 -18.81
N GLN A 84 18.75 14.74 -18.47
CA GLN A 84 18.77 15.19 -17.08
C GLN A 84 17.60 14.63 -16.29
N ILE A 85 17.82 14.38 -15.01
CA ILE A 85 16.81 13.83 -14.10
C ILE A 85 15.82 14.90 -13.70
N LEU A 86 14.53 14.62 -13.88
CA LEU A 86 13.41 15.48 -13.51
C LEU A 86 12.85 15.10 -12.14
N ALA A 87 12.67 13.81 -11.89
CA ALA A 87 12.11 13.28 -10.65
C ALA A 87 12.82 12.00 -10.21
N ASP A 88 13.21 11.95 -8.93
CA ASP A 88 13.76 10.75 -8.31
C ASP A 88 12.66 9.70 -8.08
N GLY A 89 13.00 8.42 -8.21
CA GLY A 89 12.13 7.31 -7.84
C GLY A 89 12.13 7.00 -6.34
N ALA A 90 11.49 5.89 -5.97
CA ALA A 90 11.33 5.49 -4.56
C ALA A 90 12.64 5.09 -3.87
N THR A 91 13.67 4.72 -4.63
CA THR A 91 14.99 4.29 -4.13
C THR A 91 16.14 5.07 -4.75
N THR A 92 15.90 6.29 -5.22
CA THR A 92 16.95 7.15 -5.74
C THR A 92 16.94 8.49 -5.02
N VAL A 93 18.11 9.10 -4.94
CA VAL A 93 18.29 10.45 -4.42
C VAL A 93 19.26 11.15 -5.35
N GLY A 94 18.88 12.30 -5.91
CA GLY A 94 19.70 13.08 -6.82
C GLY A 94 20.29 12.22 -7.96
N GLY A 95 19.50 11.30 -8.51
CA GLY A 95 19.92 10.44 -9.61
C GLY A 95 20.75 9.20 -9.27
N GLU A 96 21.07 8.97 -8.00
CA GLU A 96 21.88 7.83 -7.58
C GLU A 96 21.03 6.81 -6.82
N LEU A 97 21.33 5.53 -7.02
CA LEU A 97 20.72 4.43 -6.30
C LEU A 97 20.97 4.56 -4.77
N SER A 98 19.87 4.61 -4.01
CA SER A 98 19.84 4.87 -2.58
C SER A 98 18.88 3.89 -1.90
N LEU A 99 19.39 2.70 -1.55
CA LEU A 99 18.59 1.59 -1.02
C LEU A 99 18.29 1.67 0.49
N GLY A 100 18.99 2.55 1.21
CA GLY A 100 18.99 2.57 2.67
C GLY A 100 19.30 3.94 3.25
N LYS A 101 19.86 3.94 4.46
CA LYS A 101 20.26 5.12 5.22
C LYS A 101 21.67 4.93 5.76
N ASN A 102 22.41 6.03 5.87
CA ASN A 102 23.68 6.05 6.58
C ASN A 102 23.40 6.15 8.07
N VAL A 103 24.02 5.29 8.86
CA VAL A 103 23.88 5.26 10.32
C VAL A 103 25.26 5.15 10.97
N LEU A 104 25.40 5.75 12.14
CA LEU A 104 26.58 5.55 12.98
C LEU A 104 26.51 4.16 13.60
N VAL A 105 27.58 3.39 13.46
CA VAL A 105 27.66 2.00 13.95
C VAL A 105 28.86 1.86 14.88
N ALA A 106 28.66 1.20 16.02
CA ALA A 106 29.74 0.78 16.91
C ALA A 106 29.90 -0.74 16.80
N TYR A 107 31.14 -1.21 16.64
CA TYR A 107 31.48 -2.62 16.64
C TYR A 107 32.02 -3.01 18.02
N MET A 108 31.14 -3.48 18.90
CA MET A 108 31.49 -3.98 20.23
C MET A 108 30.45 -4.98 20.70
N PRO A 109 30.82 -6.02 21.48
CA PRO A 109 29.83 -6.84 22.16
C PRO A 109 29.08 -6.00 23.20
N TRP A 110 27.76 -6.16 23.29
CA TRP A 110 26.91 -5.40 24.21
C TRP A 110 25.92 -6.31 24.92
N GLU A 111 26.21 -6.65 26.18
CA GLU A 111 25.34 -7.41 27.09
C GLU A 111 24.72 -8.71 26.51
N GLY A 112 25.29 -9.27 25.45
CA GLY A 112 24.76 -10.44 24.75
C GLY A 112 23.59 -10.14 23.78
N TYR A 113 23.12 -8.89 23.68
CA TYR A 113 22.03 -8.54 22.76
C TYR A 113 22.43 -8.60 21.29
N ASN A 114 23.72 -8.49 20.99
CA ASN A 114 24.29 -8.70 19.66
C ASN A 114 25.03 -10.03 19.55
N PHE A 115 24.51 -11.08 20.20
CA PHE A 115 25.02 -12.44 20.07
C PHE A 115 24.84 -12.96 18.63
N GLU A 116 25.90 -13.53 18.07
CA GLU A 116 25.97 -14.03 16.68
C GLU A 116 25.55 -12.96 15.65
N ASP A 117 24.39 -13.15 15.00
CA ASP A 117 23.85 -12.28 13.95
C ASP A 117 22.78 -11.33 14.48
N ALA A 118 22.64 -11.18 15.81
CA ALA A 118 21.70 -10.23 16.40
C ALA A 118 22.23 -8.79 16.32
N ILE A 119 21.34 -7.84 16.03
CA ILE A 119 21.68 -6.42 15.92
C ILE A 119 20.83 -5.63 16.91
N LEU A 120 21.50 -4.88 17.78
CA LEU A 120 20.90 -3.83 18.58
C LEU A 120 20.76 -2.57 17.73
N ILE A 121 19.60 -1.92 17.80
CA ILE A 121 19.41 -0.59 17.22
C ILE A 121 19.11 0.43 18.31
N SER A 122 19.26 1.71 17.99
CA SER A 122 18.82 2.79 18.87
C SER A 122 17.35 3.11 18.61
N GLU A 123 16.57 3.34 19.67
CA GLU A 123 15.21 3.91 19.60
C GLU A 123 15.10 5.14 18.70
N ARG A 124 16.16 5.94 18.56
CA ARG A 124 16.21 7.10 17.65
C ARG A 124 15.78 6.74 16.23
N LEU A 125 16.14 5.55 15.75
CA LEU A 125 15.78 5.09 14.39
C LEU A 125 14.27 4.90 14.21
N VAL A 126 13.55 4.58 15.30
CA VAL A 126 12.09 4.42 15.33
C VAL A 126 11.39 5.77 15.48
N TYR A 127 11.89 6.64 16.37
CA TYR A 127 11.30 7.96 16.62
C TYR A 127 11.44 8.90 15.41
N GLU A 128 12.60 8.91 14.74
CA GLU A 128 12.86 9.76 13.57
C GLU A 128 12.38 9.14 12.24
N ASP A 129 11.69 7.99 12.28
CA ASP A 129 11.17 7.28 11.10
C ASP A 129 12.26 6.96 10.04
N ILE A 130 13.51 6.71 10.47
CA ILE A 130 14.66 6.52 9.55
C ILE A 130 14.47 5.28 8.68
N TYR A 131 14.18 4.14 9.31
CA TYR A 131 13.90 2.88 8.63
C TYR A 131 12.39 2.61 8.54
N THR A 132 11.66 3.58 7.97
CA THR A 132 10.22 3.44 7.73
C THR A 132 9.95 3.21 6.25
N SER A 133 9.09 2.26 5.92
CA SER A 133 8.62 2.00 4.56
C SER A 133 7.09 2.08 4.45
N PHE A 134 6.61 2.32 3.23
CA PHE A 134 5.19 2.23 2.90
C PHE A 134 4.94 0.99 2.05
N HIS A 135 3.96 0.20 2.48
CA HIS A 135 3.50 -0.98 1.77
C HIS A 135 2.06 -0.78 1.31
N ILE A 136 1.80 -1.04 0.04
CA ILE A 136 0.45 -0.93 -0.52
C ILE A 136 -0.06 -2.33 -0.77
N VAL A 137 -1.03 -2.74 0.04
CA VAL A 137 -1.66 -4.06 -0.03
C VAL A 137 -2.99 -3.92 -0.77
N ARG A 138 -3.21 -4.80 -1.74
CA ARG A 138 -4.48 -4.89 -2.46
C ARG A 138 -5.30 -6.04 -1.89
N TYR A 139 -6.45 -5.71 -1.32
CA TYR A 139 -7.48 -6.67 -0.96
C TYR A 139 -8.49 -6.78 -2.10
N ARG A 140 -8.94 -7.99 -2.41
CA ARG A 140 -9.92 -8.26 -3.46
C ARG A 140 -11.09 -9.04 -2.89
N ILE A 141 -12.28 -8.71 -3.34
CA ILE A 141 -13.48 -9.51 -3.15
C ILE A 141 -14.22 -9.58 -4.48
N GLU A 142 -14.65 -10.79 -4.83
CA GLU A 142 -15.43 -11.07 -6.02
C GLU A 142 -16.88 -11.23 -5.59
N ILE A 143 -17.77 -10.74 -6.45
CA ILE A 143 -19.23 -10.83 -6.31
C ILE A 143 -19.66 -11.86 -7.33
N CYS A 144 -20.22 -12.97 -6.85
CA CYS A 144 -20.60 -14.08 -7.71
C CYS A 144 -22.11 -14.25 -7.74
N MET A 145 -22.61 -14.78 -8.87
CA MET A 145 -23.95 -15.35 -8.94
C MET A 145 -23.95 -16.69 -8.23
N THR A 146 -24.71 -16.83 -7.16
CA THR A 146 -24.94 -18.12 -6.51
C THR A 146 -26.22 -18.76 -7.03
N SER A 147 -26.39 -20.07 -6.82
CA SER A 147 -27.64 -20.77 -7.15
C SER A 147 -28.87 -20.20 -6.41
N GLN A 148 -28.66 -19.51 -5.29
CA GLN A 148 -29.71 -18.92 -4.45
C GLN A 148 -29.95 -17.42 -4.74
N GLY A 149 -29.18 -16.84 -5.67
CA GLY A 149 -29.32 -15.44 -6.08
C GLY A 149 -27.97 -14.69 -6.21
N PRO A 150 -28.00 -13.45 -6.70
CA PRO A 150 -26.82 -12.60 -6.77
C PRO A 150 -26.33 -12.20 -5.38
N GLU A 151 -25.03 -12.26 -5.15
CA GLU A 151 -24.42 -11.55 -4.02
C GLU A 151 -24.61 -10.04 -4.19
N ARG A 152 -24.90 -9.33 -3.08
CA ARG A 152 -25.15 -7.89 -3.10
C ARG A 152 -24.16 -7.17 -2.21
N ILE A 153 -23.61 -6.06 -2.70
CA ILE A 153 -22.89 -5.12 -1.85
C ILE A 153 -23.89 -4.19 -1.19
N THR A 154 -23.78 -4.04 0.12
CA THR A 154 -24.60 -3.12 0.90
C THR A 154 -23.88 -2.72 2.19
N ARG A 155 -24.21 -1.52 2.68
CA ARG A 155 -23.81 -1.05 4.01
C ARG A 155 -24.60 -1.75 5.12
N GLU A 156 -25.86 -2.09 4.85
CA GLU A 156 -26.78 -2.67 5.82
C GLU A 156 -26.50 -4.16 5.95
N ILE A 157 -25.70 -4.51 6.96
CA ILE A 157 -25.31 -5.89 7.21
C ILE A 157 -25.90 -6.32 8.56
N PRO A 158 -26.72 -7.38 8.61
CA PRO A 158 -27.32 -7.84 9.85
C PRO A 158 -26.23 -8.36 10.80
N HIS A 159 -26.49 -8.25 12.10
CA HIS A 159 -25.65 -8.78 13.19
C HIS A 159 -24.24 -8.17 13.34
N LEU A 160 -23.93 -7.09 12.63
CA LEU A 160 -22.68 -6.35 12.76
C LEU A 160 -22.85 -5.06 13.57
N ASP A 161 -21.85 -4.79 14.41
CA ASP A 161 -21.81 -3.55 15.19
C ASP A 161 -21.62 -2.33 14.30
N ALA A 162 -22.30 -1.23 14.65
CA ALA A 162 -22.15 0.06 13.98
C ALA A 162 -20.68 0.55 13.97
N HIS A 163 -19.88 0.14 14.97
CA HIS A 163 -18.46 0.46 15.03
C HIS A 163 -17.68 -0.14 13.84
N SER A 164 -17.93 -1.40 13.48
CA SER A 164 -17.23 -2.09 12.38
C SER A 164 -17.64 -1.57 11.01
N LEU A 165 -18.85 -1.00 10.90
CA LEU A 165 -19.44 -0.44 9.68
C LEU A 165 -19.15 1.06 9.51
N ARG A 166 -18.46 1.71 10.46
CA ARG A 166 -18.27 3.17 10.51
C ARG A 166 -17.59 3.75 9.26
N HIS A 167 -16.77 2.95 8.59
CA HIS A 167 -15.97 3.37 7.43
C HIS A 167 -16.62 3.07 6.09
N LEU A 168 -17.78 2.39 6.05
CA LEU A 168 -18.49 2.13 4.81
C LEU A 168 -19.22 3.39 4.33
N ASP A 169 -19.38 3.50 3.01
CA ASP A 169 -20.20 4.51 2.33
C ASP A 169 -21.67 4.03 2.23
N GLU A 170 -22.49 4.70 1.42
CA GLU A 170 -23.89 4.32 1.17
C GLU A 170 -24.01 3.03 0.35
N ASN A 171 -23.01 2.72 -0.49
CA ASN A 171 -22.99 1.55 -1.36
C ASN A 171 -22.47 0.29 -0.64
N GLY A 172 -21.83 0.42 0.52
CA GLY A 172 -21.18 -0.68 1.23
C GLY A 172 -19.69 -0.83 0.90
N LEU A 173 -19.05 0.18 0.33
CA LEU A 173 -17.61 0.26 0.08
C LEU A 173 -16.93 1.11 1.14
N VAL A 174 -15.67 0.82 1.45
CA VAL A 174 -14.93 1.66 2.39
C VAL A 174 -14.60 3.04 1.82
N MET A 175 -14.79 4.08 2.63
CA MET A 175 -14.52 5.46 2.24
C MET A 175 -13.02 5.71 2.07
N LEU A 176 -12.65 6.43 1.01
CA LEU A 176 -11.27 6.83 0.72
C LEU A 176 -10.68 7.66 1.87
N GLY A 177 -9.42 7.39 2.21
CA GLY A 177 -8.73 8.10 3.28
C GLY A 177 -9.07 7.64 4.70
N SER A 178 -10.02 6.71 4.88
CA SER A 178 -10.34 6.12 6.18
C SER A 178 -9.15 5.38 6.78
N TRP A 179 -9.01 5.49 8.10
CA TRP A 179 -8.03 4.73 8.87
C TRP A 179 -8.65 3.43 9.37
N ILE A 180 -8.08 2.31 8.95
CA ILE A 180 -8.64 0.97 9.13
C ILE A 180 -7.79 0.17 10.09
N GLU A 181 -8.45 -0.54 10.98
CA GLU A 181 -7.85 -1.48 11.92
C GLU A 181 -8.28 -2.91 11.61
N THR A 182 -7.63 -3.87 12.27
CA THR A 182 -7.98 -5.28 12.11
C THR A 182 -9.44 -5.51 12.53
N GLY A 183 -10.21 -6.21 11.70
CA GLY A 183 -11.62 -6.53 11.96
C GLY A 183 -12.62 -5.54 11.35
N ASP A 184 -12.20 -4.33 10.97
CA ASP A 184 -13.06 -3.37 10.27
C ASP A 184 -13.50 -3.92 8.90
N VAL A 185 -14.72 -3.58 8.48
CA VAL A 185 -15.28 -4.02 7.20
C VAL A 185 -14.79 -3.11 6.06
N LEU A 186 -14.16 -3.70 5.05
CA LEU A 186 -13.67 -3.03 3.84
C LEU A 186 -14.75 -2.98 2.75
N VAL A 187 -15.47 -4.09 2.58
CA VAL A 187 -16.55 -4.21 1.60
C VAL A 187 -17.65 -5.02 2.25
N GLY A 188 -18.83 -4.41 2.34
CA GLY A 188 -20.02 -5.05 2.85
C GLY A 188 -20.65 -5.93 1.79
N LYS A 189 -20.56 -7.25 1.96
CA LYS A 189 -21.12 -8.24 1.03
C LYS A 189 -22.11 -9.15 1.76
N LEU A 190 -23.27 -9.33 1.14
CA LEU A 190 -24.31 -10.25 1.55
C LEU A 190 -24.47 -11.34 0.51
N THR A 191 -24.40 -12.59 0.95
CA THR A 191 -24.74 -13.75 0.13
C THR A 191 -26.15 -14.20 0.50
N PRO A 192 -27.09 -14.27 -0.46
CA PRO A 192 -28.44 -14.76 -0.18
C PRO A 192 -28.35 -16.22 0.30
N GLN A 193 -29.07 -16.54 1.36
CA GLN A 193 -29.23 -17.90 1.84
C GLN A 193 -30.69 -18.30 1.76
N THR A 194 -30.94 -19.54 1.38
CA THR A 194 -32.28 -20.13 1.49
C THR A 194 -32.61 -20.21 2.98
N THR A 195 -33.79 -19.69 3.35
CA THR A 195 -34.32 -19.69 4.72
C THR A 195 -34.32 -21.09 5.37
N GLU A 196 -34.22 -22.17 4.58
CA GLU A 196 -34.28 -23.55 5.05
C GLU A 196 -33.08 -24.03 5.88
N GLU A 197 -31.86 -23.50 5.65
CA GLU A 197 -30.66 -23.98 6.37
C GLU A 197 -30.59 -23.48 7.82
N SER A 198 -30.97 -22.22 8.06
CA SER A 198 -31.02 -21.64 9.42
C SER A 198 -32.23 -22.12 10.22
N LEU A 199 -33.34 -22.46 9.54
CA LEU A 199 -34.54 -23.05 10.15
C LEU A 199 -34.40 -24.52 10.54
N CYS A 200 -33.35 -25.22 10.08
CA CYS A 200 -33.18 -26.66 10.30
C CYS A 200 -32.58 -27.00 11.67
N THR A 201 -31.86 -26.07 12.30
CA THR A 201 -31.33 -26.30 13.66
C THR A 201 -32.44 -26.07 14.71
N PRO A 202 -32.76 -27.06 15.56
CA PRO A 202 -33.72 -26.86 16.64
C PRO A 202 -33.32 -25.70 17.58
N GLU A 203 -32.02 -25.41 17.70
CA GLU A 203 -31.45 -24.29 18.44
C GLU A 203 -31.82 -22.94 17.81
N GLY A 204 -31.74 -22.79 16.48
CA GLY A 204 -32.11 -21.56 15.78
C GLY A 204 -33.60 -21.23 15.90
N ARG A 205 -34.45 -22.26 15.79
CA ARG A 205 -35.91 -22.13 15.99
C ARG A 205 -36.26 -21.71 17.42
N LEU A 206 -35.56 -22.24 18.41
CA LEU A 206 -35.74 -21.87 19.81
C LEU A 206 -35.36 -20.40 20.05
N LEU A 207 -34.21 -19.96 19.52
CA LEU A 207 -33.77 -18.57 19.63
C LEU A 207 -34.76 -17.59 18.97
N GLN A 208 -35.31 -17.93 17.82
CA GLN A 208 -36.33 -17.12 17.15
C GLN A 208 -37.61 -17.01 17.99
N THR A 209 -38.06 -18.12 18.59
CA THR A 209 -39.30 -18.14 19.39
C THR A 209 -39.16 -17.33 20.68
N ILE A 210 -37.97 -17.35 21.30
CA ILE A 210 -37.71 -16.65 22.57
C ILE A 210 -37.42 -15.17 22.35
N PHE A 211 -36.59 -14.82 21.35
CA PHE A 211 -36.09 -13.46 21.16
C PHE A 211 -36.77 -12.69 20.01
N GLY A 212 -37.66 -13.32 19.24
CA GLY A 212 -38.33 -12.68 18.11
C GLY A 212 -37.38 -12.20 17.01
N ILE A 213 -36.17 -12.77 16.95
CA ILE A 213 -35.16 -12.39 15.96
C ILE A 213 -35.61 -12.88 14.59
N GLU A 214 -35.89 -11.95 13.67
CA GLU A 214 -36.11 -12.29 12.27
C GLU A 214 -34.84 -12.95 11.71
N VAL A 215 -35.01 -14.16 11.19
CA VAL A 215 -33.92 -14.90 10.56
C VAL A 215 -33.51 -14.14 9.30
N SER A 216 -32.31 -13.56 9.31
CA SER A 216 -31.78 -12.89 8.14
C SER A 216 -31.71 -13.86 6.96
N THR A 217 -32.36 -13.51 5.85
CA THR A 217 -32.34 -14.27 4.59
C THR A 217 -31.00 -14.20 3.86
N ALA A 218 -30.00 -13.51 4.43
CA ALA A 218 -28.69 -13.34 3.87
C ALA A 218 -27.62 -13.58 4.93
N ARG A 219 -26.55 -14.27 4.53
CA ARG A 219 -25.35 -14.46 5.34
C ARG A 219 -24.33 -13.38 5.03
N GLU A 220 -23.69 -12.88 6.07
CA GLU A 220 -22.55 -11.99 5.94
C GLU A 220 -21.37 -12.72 5.29
N SER A 221 -20.89 -12.21 4.15
CA SER A 221 -19.69 -12.65 3.45
C SER A 221 -18.75 -11.49 3.15
N CYS A 222 -18.69 -10.54 4.08
CA CYS A 222 -17.96 -9.28 3.95
C CYS A 222 -16.45 -9.44 3.87
N LEU A 223 -15.78 -8.52 3.17
CA LEU A 223 -14.34 -8.40 3.21
C LEU A 223 -13.93 -7.63 4.47
N ARG A 224 -13.30 -8.30 5.42
CA ARG A 224 -12.77 -7.68 6.64
C ARG A 224 -11.25 -7.48 6.55
N ALA A 225 -10.74 -6.45 7.21
CA ALA A 225 -9.31 -6.23 7.31
C ALA A 225 -8.64 -7.36 8.12
N PRO A 226 -7.64 -8.07 7.57
CA PRO A 226 -7.01 -9.20 8.26
C PRO A 226 -6.15 -8.74 9.44
N ILE A 227 -5.67 -9.71 10.21
CA ILE A 227 -4.78 -9.47 11.35
C ILE A 227 -3.50 -8.78 10.88
N GLY A 228 -3.18 -7.63 11.48
CA GLY A 228 -2.03 -6.79 11.09
C GLY A 228 -2.29 -5.88 9.88
N GLY A 229 -3.50 -5.92 9.31
CA GLY A 229 -3.95 -5.13 8.16
C GLY A 229 -4.23 -3.66 8.45
N LYS A 230 -3.50 -3.02 9.37
CA LYS A 230 -3.74 -1.62 9.75
C LYS A 230 -3.18 -0.64 8.72
N GLY A 231 -3.95 0.38 8.37
CA GLY A 231 -3.50 1.36 7.39
C GLY A 231 -4.57 2.32 6.91
N ARG A 232 -4.21 3.12 5.91
CA ARG A 232 -5.10 4.11 5.30
C ARG A 232 -5.53 3.67 3.90
N VAL A 233 -6.83 3.80 3.60
CA VAL A 233 -7.33 3.53 2.24
C VAL A 233 -6.81 4.59 1.29
N ILE A 234 -6.12 4.16 0.23
CA ILE A 234 -5.65 5.04 -0.84
C ILE A 234 -6.67 5.09 -1.97
N ASP A 235 -7.14 3.92 -2.40
CA ASP A 235 -7.91 3.77 -3.63
C ASP A 235 -8.89 2.59 -3.49
N VAL A 236 -10.06 2.71 -4.09
CA VAL A 236 -11.09 1.67 -4.17
C VAL A 236 -11.56 1.62 -5.61
N ARG A 237 -11.43 0.46 -6.24
CA ARG A 237 -11.82 0.24 -7.64
C ARG A 237 -12.86 -0.85 -7.71
N TRP A 238 -14.03 -0.50 -8.21
CA TRP A 238 -15.06 -1.45 -8.60
C TRP A 238 -14.90 -1.74 -10.09
N ILE A 239 -14.60 -2.99 -10.42
CA ILE A 239 -14.36 -3.45 -11.78
C ILE A 239 -15.48 -4.43 -12.13
N ASN A 240 -16.26 -4.08 -13.15
CA ASN A 240 -17.25 -4.97 -13.72
C ASN A 240 -16.63 -5.60 -14.97
N ARG A 241 -16.37 -6.92 -14.92
CA ARG A 241 -15.96 -7.68 -16.10
C ARG A 241 -17.20 -8.26 -16.75
N VAL A 242 -17.49 -7.80 -17.95
CA VAL A 242 -18.47 -8.42 -18.82
C VAL A 242 -17.68 -9.32 -19.75
N ASP A 243 -17.63 -10.61 -19.44
CA ASP A 243 -17.04 -11.59 -20.35
C ASP A 243 -18.05 -11.92 -21.46
N ASP A 244 -17.58 -12.15 -22.69
CA ASP A 244 -18.42 -12.55 -23.85
C ASP A 244 -19.18 -13.88 -23.62
N SER A 245 -18.83 -14.64 -22.56
CA SER A 245 -19.53 -15.83 -22.10
C SER A 245 -20.82 -15.56 -21.31
N GLY A 246 -21.14 -14.29 -21.03
CA GLY A 246 -22.36 -13.87 -20.34
C GLY A 246 -22.32 -14.00 -18.81
N ASP A 247 -21.17 -14.33 -18.22
CA ASP A 247 -20.98 -14.35 -16.77
C ASP A 247 -20.43 -12.98 -16.33
N ASN A 248 -21.27 -12.20 -15.64
CA ASN A 248 -20.91 -10.89 -15.12
C ASN A 248 -20.16 -11.07 -13.80
N ALA A 249 -18.83 -11.06 -13.84
CA ALA A 249 -18.00 -11.11 -12.66
C ALA A 249 -17.65 -9.68 -12.22
N GLU A 250 -18.25 -9.24 -11.12
CA GLU A 250 -17.88 -7.97 -10.50
C GLU A 250 -16.80 -8.20 -9.44
N THR A 251 -15.77 -7.37 -9.44
CA THR A 251 -14.66 -7.46 -8.49
C THR A 251 -14.38 -6.10 -7.89
N VAL A 252 -14.30 -6.04 -6.56
CA VAL A 252 -13.89 -4.85 -5.84
C VAL A 252 -12.45 -5.01 -5.37
N HIS A 253 -11.63 -4.01 -5.66
CA HIS A 253 -10.26 -3.89 -5.19
C HIS A 253 -10.13 -2.73 -4.20
N VAL A 254 -9.64 -3.02 -3.00
CA VAL A 254 -9.35 -2.02 -1.98
C VAL A 254 -7.84 -1.95 -1.77
N TYR A 255 -7.26 -0.77 -1.96
CA TYR A 255 -5.83 -0.52 -1.78
C TYR A 255 -5.59 0.19 -0.45
N ILE A 256 -4.83 -0.46 0.43
CA ILE A 256 -4.53 0.04 1.77
C ILE A 256 -3.02 0.31 1.88
N SER A 257 -2.67 1.54 2.24
CA SER A 257 -1.31 1.94 2.60
C SER A 257 -1.01 1.60 4.06
N GLN A 258 0.05 0.84 4.29
CA GLN A 258 0.54 0.50 5.60
C GLN A 258 1.90 1.18 5.82
N LYS A 259 1.99 2.03 6.84
CA LYS A 259 3.26 2.56 7.32
C LYS A 259 3.90 1.51 8.22
N ARG A 260 5.06 0.97 7.82
CA ARG A 260 5.84 0.02 8.62
C ARG A 260 7.08 0.71 9.15
N LYS A 261 7.17 0.81 10.47
CA LYS A 261 8.37 1.21 11.18
C LYS A 261 9.23 -0.03 11.45
N ILE A 262 10.53 0.17 11.56
CA ILE A 262 11.47 -0.84 12.00
C ILE A 262 11.08 -1.38 13.38
N GLN A 263 11.09 -2.69 13.54
CA GLN A 263 10.69 -3.39 14.77
C GLN A 263 11.60 -4.60 15.06
N VAL A 264 11.54 -5.11 16.29
CA VAL A 264 12.21 -6.36 16.67
C VAL A 264 11.74 -7.50 15.75
N GLY A 265 12.69 -8.31 15.30
CA GLY A 265 12.46 -9.38 14.33
C GLY A 265 12.63 -8.96 12.86
N ASP A 266 12.70 -7.66 12.56
CA ASP A 266 13.03 -7.21 11.21
C ASP A 266 14.49 -7.56 10.86
N LYS A 267 14.72 -7.90 9.59
CA LYS A 267 16.04 -8.24 9.08
C LYS A 267 16.69 -7.04 8.41
N VAL A 268 17.91 -6.73 8.82
CA VAL A 268 18.75 -5.69 8.23
C VAL A 268 20.04 -6.28 7.68
N ALA A 269 20.61 -5.62 6.69
CA ALA A 269 21.84 -6.07 6.05
C ALA A 269 22.63 -4.89 5.49
N GLY A 270 23.95 -4.97 5.60
CA GLY A 270 24.87 -4.12 4.84
C GLY A 270 25.22 -4.73 3.48
N ARG A 271 26.04 -4.00 2.71
CA ARG A 271 26.44 -4.41 1.35
C ARG A 271 27.53 -5.49 1.31
N HIS A 272 28.20 -5.73 2.44
CA HIS A 272 29.31 -6.69 2.54
C HIS A 272 28.88 -8.06 3.09
N GLY A 273 27.58 -8.33 3.11
CA GLY A 273 27.05 -9.62 3.55
C GLY A 273 26.81 -9.74 5.05
N ASN A 274 27.13 -8.71 5.84
CA ASN A 274 26.72 -8.60 7.23
C ASN A 274 25.19 -8.49 7.29
N LYS A 275 24.54 -9.54 7.76
CA LYS A 275 23.08 -9.66 7.89
C LYS A 275 22.77 -9.93 9.34
N GLY A 276 21.67 -9.39 9.82
CA GLY A 276 21.23 -9.68 11.17
C GLY A 276 19.77 -9.37 11.39
N ILE A 277 19.26 -9.90 12.50
CA ILE A 277 17.89 -9.68 12.96
C ILE A 277 17.96 -8.70 14.11
N ILE A 278 17.03 -7.75 14.13
CA ILE A 278 16.93 -6.81 15.23
C ILE A 278 16.44 -7.55 16.46
N SER A 279 17.29 -7.66 17.47
CA SER A 279 16.97 -8.33 18.73
C SER A 279 16.26 -7.40 19.71
N ILE A 280 16.68 -6.14 19.74
CA ILE A 280 16.22 -5.11 20.68
C ILE A 280 16.45 -3.71 20.09
N ILE A 281 15.65 -2.76 20.57
CA ILE A 281 15.58 -1.35 20.17
C ILE A 281 15.85 -0.47 21.39
#